data_AF-A0A7C4GQR1-F1
#
_entry.id   AF-A0A7C4GQR1-F1
#
_cell.length_a   1.000
_cell.length_b   1.000
_cell.length_c   1.000
_cell.angle_alpha   90.00
_cell.angle_beta   90.00
_cell.angle_gamma   90.00
#
_symmetry.space_group_name_H-M   'P 1'
#
loop_
_entity.id
_entity.type
_entity.pdbx_description
1 polymer ?
#
loop_
_entity_poly.entity_id
_entity_poly.type
_entity_poly.pdbx_seq_one_letter_code
_entity_poly.pdbx_strand_id
1 'polypeptide(L)'
;MSVNKRIVMLYVSLLILVLLDMASTVMLLEMGGIEINPITLWQWEHLGFENTAIIKVGLTLFMGLLIWLIGLAAKTEKDKRIANLVIYYVLLTCTLFFTVVVVNNLYWLIYASTVG
;
A
#
# COMPACT_ATOMS: atom_id res chain seq x y z
N MET A 1 -14.65 19.88 0.44
CA MET A 1 -14.65 18.47 0.92
C MET A 1 -13.88 18.41 2.24
N SER A 2 -14.46 17.83 3.30
CA SER A 2 -13.84 17.80 4.65
C SER A 2 -12.57 16.93 4.70
N VAL A 3 -11.64 17.23 5.62
CA VAL A 3 -10.35 16.53 5.77
C VAL A 3 -10.55 15.02 5.97
N ASN A 4 -11.53 14.63 6.78
CA ASN A 4 -11.86 13.21 7.01
C ASN A 4 -12.25 12.48 5.72
N LYS A 5 -13.00 13.12 4.81
CA LYS A 5 -13.35 12.51 3.53
C LYS A 5 -12.11 12.28 2.66
N ARG A 6 -11.13 13.19 2.68
CA ARG A 6 -9.86 13.02 1.94
C ARG A 6 -9.06 11.84 2.46
N ILE A 7 -8.93 11.72 3.78
CA ILE A 7 -8.22 10.62 4.45
C ILE A 7 -8.87 9.28 4.11
N VAL A 8 -10.21 9.19 4.20
CA VAL A 8 -10.94 7.96 3.84
C VAL A 8 -10.71 7.57 2.39
N MET A 9 -10.77 8.53 1.45
CA MET A 9 -10.51 8.23 0.04
C MET A 9 -9.07 7.75 -0.17
N LEU A 10 -8.07 8.41 0.43
CA LEU A 10 -6.67 7.96 0.33
C LEU A 10 -6.47 6.56 0.89
N TYR A 11 -7.12 6.23 2.00
CA TYR A 11 -7.05 4.90 2.60
C TYR A 11 -7.68 3.83 1.69
N VAL A 12 -8.86 4.10 1.13
CA VAL A 12 -9.51 3.20 0.17
C VAL A 12 -8.66 3.04 -1.09
N SER A 13 -8.11 4.13 -1.63
CA SER A 13 -7.19 4.06 -2.77
C SER A 13 -5.94 3.25 -2.44
N LEU A 14 -5.36 3.41 -1.25
CA LEU A 14 -4.22 2.63 -0.80
C LEU A 14 -4.56 1.14 -0.71
N LEU A 15 -5.71 0.77 -0.14
CA LEU A 15 -6.17 -0.62 -0.09
C LEU A 15 -6.30 -1.23 -1.48
N ILE A 16 -6.92 -0.51 -2.43
CA ILE A 16 -7.06 -0.97 -3.82
C ILE A 16 -5.66 -1.17 -4.43
N LEU A 17 -4.74 -0.22 -4.24
CA LEU A 17 -3.40 -0.32 -4.77
C LEU A 17 -2.59 -1.47 -4.16
N VAL A 18 -2.73 -1.74 -2.87
CA VAL A 18 -2.07 -2.89 -2.21
C VAL A 18 -2.58 -4.21 -2.81
N LEU A 19 -3.89 -4.32 -3.04
CA LEU A 19 -4.47 -5.50 -3.68
C LEU A 19 -4.00 -5.65 -5.13
N LEU A 20 -3.94 -4.55 -5.88
CA LEU A 20 -3.41 -4.55 -7.25
C LEU A 20 -1.92 -4.87 -7.29
N ASP A 21 -1.13 -4.38 -6.35
CA ASP A 21 0.30 -4.71 -6.20
C ASP A 21 0.46 -6.22 -6.03
N MET A 22 -0.27 -6.81 -5.09
CA MET A 22 -0.23 -8.25 -4.87
C MET A 22 -0.66 -9.05 -6.10
N ALA A 23 -1.80 -8.70 -6.72
CA ALA A 23 -2.30 -9.41 -7.89
C ALA A 23 -1.34 -9.31 -9.08
N SER A 24 -0.87 -8.10 -9.39
CA SER A 24 0.08 -7.87 -10.49
C SER A 24 1.42 -8.55 -10.26
N THR A 25 1.89 -8.59 -9.01
CA THR A 25 3.11 -9.30 -8.63
C THR A 25 2.96 -10.80 -8.86
N VAL A 26 1.88 -11.42 -8.37
CA VAL A 26 1.62 -12.86 -8.56
C VAL A 26 1.57 -13.22 -10.05
N MET A 27 0.80 -12.46 -10.83
CA MET A 27 0.68 -12.72 -12.27
C MET A 27 2.03 -12.57 -13.00
N LEU A 28 2.82 -11.55 -12.65
CA LEU A 28 4.13 -11.35 -13.24
C LEU A 28 5.07 -12.53 -12.96
N LEU A 29 5.08 -13.05 -11.73
CA LEU A 29 5.89 -14.21 -11.36
C LEU A 29 5.43 -15.49 -12.08
N GLU A 30 4.12 -15.71 -12.22
CA GLU A 30 3.57 -16.86 -12.95
C GLU A 30 3.99 -16.85 -14.43
N MET A 31 4.21 -15.67 -15.00
CA MET A 31 4.73 -15.48 -16.36
C MET A 31 6.27 -15.58 -16.45
N GLY A 32 6.95 -15.95 -15.36
CA GLY A 32 8.41 -16.04 -15.30
C GLY A 32 9.13 -14.69 -15.12
N GLY A 33 8.39 -13.63 -14.79
CA GLY A 33 8.96 -12.35 -14.41
C GLY A 33 9.67 -12.42 -13.06
N ILE A 34 10.51 -11.42 -12.79
CA ILE A 34 11.33 -11.35 -11.58
C ILE A 34 10.82 -10.19 -10.70
N GLU A 35 10.67 -10.44 -9.40
CA GLU A 35 10.43 -9.38 -8.43
C GLU A 35 11.67 -8.49 -8.32
N ILE A 36 11.52 -7.22 -8.68
CA ILE A 36 12.63 -6.25 -8.69
C ILE A 36 12.77 -5.50 -7.37
N ASN A 37 11.78 -5.58 -6.47
CA ASN A 37 11.85 -4.94 -5.18
C ASN A 37 12.74 -5.77 -4.23
N PRO A 38 13.96 -5.29 -3.89
CA PRO A 38 14.91 -6.07 -3.09
C PRO A 38 14.40 -6.34 -1.68
N ILE A 39 13.51 -5.48 -1.14
CA ILE A 39 12.90 -5.68 0.18
C ILE A 39 11.88 -6.82 0.09
N THR A 40 11.00 -6.80 -0.91
CA THR A 40 10.02 -7.88 -1.11
C THR A 40 10.73 -9.21 -1.38
N LEU A 41 11.76 -9.20 -2.23
CA LEU A 41 12.53 -10.38 -2.57
C LEU A 41 13.19 -10.98 -1.31
N TRP A 42 13.90 -10.15 -0.53
CA TRP A 42 14.48 -10.58 0.74
C TRP A 42 13.42 -11.14 1.69
N GLN A 43 12.25 -10.48 1.81
CA GLN A 43 11.16 -10.94 2.65
C GLN A 43 10.62 -12.31 2.19
N TRP A 44 10.47 -12.55 0.89
CA TRP A 44 10.03 -13.85 0.38
C TRP A 44 11.04 -14.95 0.66
N GLU A 45 12.32 -14.67 0.44
CA GLU A 45 13.39 -15.65 0.68
C GLU A 45 13.48 -16.06 2.16
N HIS A 46 13.20 -15.13 3.08
CA HIS A 46 13.39 -15.37 4.52
C HIS A 46 12.09 -15.73 5.26
N LEU A 47 10.95 -15.21 4.82
CA LEU A 47 9.66 -15.36 5.50
C LEU A 47 8.67 -16.19 4.67
N GLY A 48 8.90 -16.34 3.37
CA GLY A 48 7.94 -16.93 2.45
C GLY A 48 6.96 -15.91 1.87
N PHE A 49 6.41 -16.24 0.69
CA PHE A 49 5.47 -15.40 -0.04
C PHE A 49 4.22 -15.06 0.77
N GLU A 50 3.57 -16.08 1.36
CA GLU A 50 2.33 -15.93 2.14
C GLU A 50 2.50 -14.99 3.34
N ASN A 51 3.58 -15.16 4.11
CA ASN A 51 3.85 -14.30 5.27
C ASN A 51 4.15 -12.85 4.86
N THR A 52 4.82 -12.66 3.73
CA THR A 52 5.11 -11.32 3.21
C THR A 52 3.84 -10.61 2.73
N ALA A 53 2.96 -11.34 2.06
CA ALA A 53 1.61 -10.87 1.72
C ALA A 53 0.80 -10.48 2.95
N ILE A 54 0.80 -11.33 3.99
CA ILE A 54 0.13 -11.04 5.28
C ILE A 54 0.71 -9.79 5.94
N ILE A 55 2.03 -9.61 5.92
CA ILE A 55 2.69 -8.41 6.48
C ILE A 55 2.26 -7.16 5.71
N LYS A 56 2.26 -7.16 4.37
CA LYS A 56 1.83 -5.99 3.57
C LYS A 56 0.37 -5.59 3.86
N VAL A 57 -0.55 -6.56 3.83
CA VAL A 57 -1.97 -6.31 4.10
C VAL A 57 -2.19 -5.93 5.57
N GLY A 58 -1.56 -6.66 6.49
CA GLY A 58 -1.65 -6.45 7.93
C GLY A 58 -1.14 -5.07 8.35
N LEU A 59 -0.02 -4.61 7.77
CA LEU A 59 0.51 -3.26 8.01
C LEU A 59 -0.47 -2.18 7.54
N THR A 60 -1.11 -2.40 6.39
CA THR A 60 -2.11 -1.46 5.84
C THR A 60 -3.34 -1.38 6.74
N LEU A 61 -3.85 -2.52 7.22
CA LEU A 61 -4.96 -2.58 8.18
C LEU A 61 -4.60 -1.95 9.53
N PHE A 62 -3.38 -2.21 10.02
CA PHE A 62 -2.87 -1.64 11.25
C PHE A 62 -2.77 -0.10 11.16
N MET A 63 -2.31 0.43 10.02
CA MET A 63 -2.32 1.87 9.78
C MET A 63 -3.74 2.44 9.79
N GLY A 64 -4.72 1.73 9.22
CA GLY A 64 -6.14 2.11 9.32
C GLY A 64 -6.64 2.17 10.77
N LEU A 65 -6.23 1.21 11.60
CA LEU A 65 -6.57 1.21 13.03
C LEU A 65 -5.93 2.39 13.78
N LEU A 66 -4.65 2.68 13.52
CA LEU A 66 -3.96 3.83 14.13
C LEU A 66 -4.65 5.15 13.78
N ILE A 67 -5.11 5.30 12.54
CA ILE A 67 -5.87 6.49 12.11
C ILE A 67 -7.15 6.66 12.93
N TRP A 68 -7.89 5.56 13.13
CA TRP A 68 -9.11 5.57 13.93
C TRP A 68 -8.83 5.89 15.40
N LEU A 69 -7.81 5.27 15.99
CA LEU A 69 -7.42 5.48 17.39
C LEU A 69 -6.92 6.90 17.65
N ILE A 70 -6.16 7.49 16.73
CA ILE A 70 -5.72 8.89 16.82
C ILE A 70 -6.95 9.83 16.78
N GLY A 71 -7.94 9.52 15.93
CA GLY A 71 -9.21 10.25 15.91
C GLY A 71 -9.96 10.23 17.24
N LEU A 72 -9.90 9.11 17.97
CA LEU A 72 -10.51 8.95 19.30
C LEU A 72 -9.68 9.59 20.43
N ALA A 73 -8.35 9.55 20.34
CA ALA A 73 -7.46 10.02 21.40
C ALA A 73 -7.28 11.55 21.44
N ALA A 74 -7.63 12.25 20.38
CA ALA A 74 -7.41 13.69 20.27
C ALA A 74 -8.42 14.51 21.10
N LYS A 75 -7.93 15.12 22.19
CA LYS A 75 -8.74 15.85 23.18
C LYS A 75 -9.04 17.29 22.79
N THR A 76 -8.18 17.93 21.99
CA THR A 76 -8.37 19.31 21.52
C THR A 76 -8.54 19.38 20.00
N GLU A 77 -9.19 20.44 19.51
CA GLU A 77 -9.33 20.68 18.06
C GLU A 77 -7.97 20.91 17.37
N LYS A 78 -6.97 21.45 18.08
CA LYS A 78 -5.62 21.62 17.55
C LYS A 78 -4.94 20.25 17.35
N ASP A 79 -5.05 19.35 18.31
CA ASP A 79 -4.46 18.00 18.23
C ASP A 79 -5.10 17.19 17.11
N LYS A 80 -6.43 17.26 16.97
CA LYS A 80 -7.16 16.64 15.85
C LYS A 80 -6.67 17.12 14.49
N ARG A 81 -6.40 18.42 14.35
CA ARG A 81 -5.88 18.99 13.09
C ARG A 81 -4.48 18.48 12.77
N ILE A 82 -3.57 18.47 13.75
CA ILE A 82 -2.19 17.99 13.57
C ILE A 82 -2.20 16.49 13.23
N ALA A 83 -2.94 15.70 14.01
CA ALA A 83 -3.15 14.28 13.76
C ALA A 83 -3.63 13.99 12.33
N ASN A 84 -4.70 14.66 11.91
CA ASN A 84 -5.27 14.47 10.57
C ASN A 84 -4.29 14.87 9.47
N LEU A 85 -3.48 15.91 9.68
CA LEU A 85 -2.43 16.30 8.73
C LEU A 85 -1.34 15.23 8.61
N VAL A 86 -0.82 14.74 9.74
CA VAL A 86 0.20 13.68 9.76
C VAL A 86 -0.34 12.43 9.05
N ILE A 87 -1.54 11.99 9.41
CA ILE A 87 -2.21 10.85 8.77
C ILE A 87 -2.34 11.05 7.26
N TYR A 88 -2.82 12.23 6.85
CA TYR A 88 -3.00 12.56 5.45
C TYR A 88 -1.69 12.45 4.66
N TYR A 89 -0.59 13.02 5.19
CA TYR A 89 0.70 12.97 4.50
C TYR A 89 1.31 11.56 4.46
N VAL A 90 1.14 10.78 5.54
CA VAL A 90 1.57 9.37 5.55
C VAL A 90 0.80 8.57 4.50
N LEU A 91 -0.54 8.66 4.51
CA LEU A 91 -1.37 7.97 3.52
C LEU A 91 -1.03 8.41 2.10
N LEU A 92 -0.89 9.72 1.85
CA LEU A 92 -0.56 10.24 0.53
C LEU A 92 0.79 9.69 0.04
N THR A 93 1.80 9.66 0.89
CA THR A 93 3.13 9.12 0.55
C THR A 93 3.05 7.62 0.23
N CYS A 94 2.33 6.85 1.05
CA CYS A 94 2.10 5.43 0.78
C CYS A 94 1.33 5.22 -0.53
N THR A 95 0.25 5.97 -0.78
CA THR A 95 -0.53 5.87 -2.02
C THR A 95 0.32 6.17 -3.25
N LEU A 96 1.15 7.21 -3.21
CA LEU A 96 2.05 7.56 -4.32
C LEU A 96 3.08 6.45 -4.55
N PHE A 97 3.71 5.95 -3.49
CA PHE A 97 4.66 4.85 -3.58
C PHE A 97 4.03 3.60 -4.21
N PHE A 98 2.88 3.15 -3.70
CA PHE A 98 2.18 1.98 -4.25
C PHE A 98 1.68 2.20 -5.67
N THR A 99 1.31 3.43 -6.04
CA THR A 99 0.96 3.76 -7.43
C THR A 99 2.14 3.49 -8.37
N VAL A 100 3.35 3.91 -8.00
CA VAL A 100 4.56 3.67 -8.79
C VAL A 100 4.85 2.17 -8.90
N VAL A 101 4.73 1.42 -7.80
CA VAL A 101 4.93 -0.04 -7.79
C VAL A 101 3.93 -0.74 -8.71
N VAL A 102 2.63 -0.45 -8.58
CA VAL A 102 1.58 -1.06 -9.41
C VAL A 102 1.79 -0.73 -10.88
N VAL A 103 2.07 0.53 -11.23
CA VAL A 103 2.34 0.92 -12.61
C VAL A 103 3.54 0.18 -13.19
N ASN A 104 4.61 0.02 -12.41
CA ASN A 104 5.78 -0.75 -12.82
C ASN A 104 5.44 -2.23 -13.06
N ASN A 105 4.72 -2.87 -12.14
CA ASN A 105 4.33 -4.28 -12.30
C ASN A 105 3.43 -4.49 -13.52
N LEU A 106 2.46 -3.60 -13.74
CA LEU A 106 1.59 -3.66 -14.93
C LEU A 106 2.37 -3.45 -16.23
N TYR A 107 3.36 -2.54 -16.25
CA TYR A 107 4.23 -2.34 -17.41
C TYR A 107 4.98 -3.65 -17.75
N TRP A 108 5.60 -4.29 -16.76
CA TRP A 108 6.33 -5.55 -16.97
C TRP A 108 5.41 -6.70 -17.36
N LEU A 109 4.19 -6.74 -16.83
CA LEU A 109 3.19 -7.74 -17.19
C LEU A 109 2.76 -7.60 -18.66
N ILE A 110 2.53 -6.37 -19.13
CA ILE A 110 2.23 -6.09 -20.54
C ILE A 110 3.43 -6.43 -21.44
N TYR A 111 4.65 -6.12 -20.99
CA TYR A 111 5.87 -6.47 -21.73
C TYR A 111 6.02 -7.99 -21.87
N ALA A 112 5.87 -8.73 -20.76
CA ALA A 112 5.94 -10.20 -20.77
C ALA A 112 4.87 -10.84 -21.66
N SER A 113 3.65 -10.27 -21.71
CA SER A 113 2.56 -10.83 -22.54
C SER A 113 2.69 -10.54 -24.04
N THR A 114 3.55 -9.60 -24.43
CA THR A 114 3.72 -9.19 -25.83
C THR A 114 5.00 -9.70 -26.47
N VAL A 115 6.01 -10.04 -25.67
CA VAL A 115 7.34 -10.48 -26.14
C VAL A 115 7.65 -11.94 -25.76
N GLY A 116 6.94 -12.51 -24.78
CA GLY A 116 7.09 -13.88 -24.27
C GLY A 116 6.31 -14.94 -25.05
#